data_AF-A0A2G1NX25-F1
#
_entry.id   AF-A0A2G1NX25-F1
#
_cell.length_a   1.000
_cell.length_b   1.000
_cell.length_c   1.000
_cell.angle_alpha   90.00
_cell.angle_beta   90.00
_cell.angle_gamma   90.00
#
_symmetry.space_group_name_H-M   'P 1'
#
loop_
_entity.id
_entity.type
_entity.pdbx_description
1 polymer ?
#
loop_
_entity_poly.entity_id
_entity_poly.type
_entity_poly.pdbx_seq_one_letter_code
_entity_poly.pdbx_strand_id
1 'polypeptide(L)'
;MKALFYISGKAVQHVGCRLRVTSALITAGFEKGGAFNMPDGRVEVVLEGRKEDIERVHKDISDNLISWLKKDADDVNKLVEKIGNPGIKVSDLEYDEDILVLDIGLFSHSLTFDQI
;
A
#
# COMPACT_ATOMS: atom_id res chain seq x y z
N MET A 1 0.88 -7.26 17.33
CA MET A 1 0.31 -8.20 16.35
C MET A 1 0.73 -7.77 14.98
N LYS A 2 0.96 -8.75 14.11
CA LYS A 2 1.38 -8.51 12.74
C LYS A 2 0.28 -8.95 11.78
N ALA A 3 0.16 -8.20 10.69
CA ALA A 3 -0.80 -8.49 9.65
C ALA A 3 -0.21 -8.19 8.28
N LEU A 4 -0.75 -8.86 7.27
CA LEU A 4 -0.55 -8.53 5.87
C LEU A 4 -1.86 -8.48 5.11
N PHE A 5 -1.83 -7.79 3.97
CA PHE A 5 -2.85 -7.87 2.94
C PHE A 5 -2.24 -7.49 1.59
N TYR A 6 -2.94 -7.80 0.52
CA TYR A 6 -2.49 -7.56 -0.84
C TYR A 6 -3.38 -6.56 -1.55
N ILE A 7 -2.76 -5.75 -2.38
CA ILE A 7 -3.43 -4.88 -3.33
C ILE A 7 -3.10 -5.38 -4.72
N SER A 8 -4.14 -5.71 -5.49
CA SER A 8 -4.03 -6.28 -6.83
C SER A 8 -4.77 -5.42 -7.84
N GLY A 9 -4.37 -5.50 -9.10
CA GLY A 9 -5.01 -4.73 -10.17
C GLY A 9 -4.06 -4.50 -11.32
N LYS A 10 -4.63 -4.13 -12.47
CA LYS A 10 -3.82 -3.79 -13.64
C LYS A 10 -2.92 -2.61 -13.31
N ALA A 11 -1.62 -2.77 -13.56
CA ALA A 11 -0.62 -1.73 -13.36
C ALA A 11 -0.58 -1.11 -11.95
N VAL A 12 -1.04 -1.81 -10.90
CA VAL A 12 -1.08 -1.29 -9.51
C VAL A 12 0.29 -0.81 -9.02
N GLN A 13 1.36 -1.48 -9.44
CA GLN A 13 2.75 -1.11 -9.12
C GLN A 13 3.25 0.14 -9.86
N HIS A 14 2.56 0.58 -10.92
CA HIS A 14 2.97 1.68 -11.80
C HIS A 14 2.14 2.95 -11.62
N VAL A 15 1.27 3.00 -10.60
CA VAL A 15 0.38 4.13 -10.32
C VAL A 15 0.63 4.75 -8.94
N GLY A 16 1.81 4.52 -8.35
CA GLY A 16 2.17 5.12 -7.06
C GLY A 16 1.48 4.49 -5.84
N CYS A 17 0.79 3.35 -6.00
CA CYS A 17 0.08 2.65 -4.93
C CYS A 17 0.95 2.43 -3.68
N ARG A 18 2.17 1.89 -3.87
CA ARG A 18 3.13 1.65 -2.80
C ARG A 18 3.42 2.90 -1.95
N LEU A 19 3.70 4.02 -2.61
CA LEU A 19 4.03 5.28 -1.93
C LEU A 19 2.83 5.83 -1.16
N ARG A 20 1.64 5.80 -1.78
CA ARG A 20 0.42 6.29 -1.14
C ARG A 20 0.05 5.45 0.09
N VAL A 21 0.14 4.13 0.00
CA VAL A 21 -0.13 3.23 1.13
C VAL A 21 0.88 3.45 2.25
N THR A 22 2.17 3.53 1.94
CA THR A 22 3.21 3.81 2.95
C THR A 22 2.95 5.14 3.66
N SER A 23 2.55 6.19 2.92
CA SER A 23 2.15 7.48 3.50
C SER A 23 0.92 7.38 4.39
N ALA A 24 -0.06 6.54 4.05
CA ALA A 24 -1.24 6.32 4.87
C ALA A 24 -0.89 5.62 6.19
N LEU A 25 0.01 4.62 6.16
CA LEU A 25 0.50 3.96 7.37
C LEU A 25 1.24 4.93 8.30
N ILE A 26 2.15 5.75 7.76
CA ILE A 26 2.85 6.80 8.52
C ILE A 26 1.84 7.75 9.18
N THR A 27 0.86 8.23 8.41
CA THR A 27 -0.15 9.18 8.89
C THR A 27 -1.04 8.57 9.97
N ALA A 28 -1.31 7.27 9.89
CA ALA A 28 -2.04 6.52 10.89
C ALA A 28 -1.23 6.22 12.18
N GLY A 29 0.05 6.63 12.22
CA GLY A 29 0.91 6.51 13.40
C GLY A 29 1.65 5.18 13.52
N PHE A 30 1.77 4.41 12.43
CA PHE A 30 2.55 3.17 12.45
C PHE A 30 4.05 3.47 12.41
N GLU A 31 4.79 2.85 13.32
CA GLU A 31 6.26 2.89 13.34
C GLU A 31 6.88 1.74 12.54
N LYS A 32 6.14 0.63 12.39
CA LYS A 32 6.56 -0.59 11.70
C LYS A 32 5.54 -1.02 10.65
N GLY A 33 6.03 -1.33 9.45
CA GLY A 33 5.23 -1.68 8.29
C GLY A 33 5.81 -1.20 6.97
N GLY A 34 5.05 -1.39 5.91
CA GLY A 34 5.40 -0.89 4.58
C GLY A 34 4.56 -1.54 3.50
N ALA A 35 4.72 -1.02 2.29
CA ALA A 35 4.16 -1.60 1.07
C ALA A 35 5.30 -2.01 0.12
N PHE A 36 5.17 -3.18 -0.50
CA PHE A 36 6.21 -3.81 -1.30
C PHE A 36 5.65 -4.31 -2.63
N ASN A 37 6.37 -4.09 -3.73
CA ASN A 37 5.99 -4.63 -5.03
C ASN A 37 6.42 -6.09 -5.10
N MET A 38 5.47 -6.98 -5.37
CA MET A 38 5.70 -8.42 -5.48
C MET A 38 6.03 -8.81 -6.94
N PRO A 39 6.81 -9.89 -7.17
CA PRO A 39 7.12 -10.36 -8.52
C PRO A 39 5.89 -10.73 -9.36
N ASP A 40 4.78 -11.07 -8.72
CA ASP A 40 3.51 -11.43 -9.37
C ASP A 40 2.64 -10.22 -9.77
N GLY A 41 3.15 -9.00 -9.57
CA GLY A 41 2.46 -7.76 -9.93
C GLY A 41 1.54 -7.20 -8.83
N ARG A 42 1.40 -7.86 -7.68
CA ARG A 42 0.66 -7.32 -6.51
C ARG A 42 1.51 -6.34 -5.69
N VAL A 43 0.86 -5.55 -4.85
CA VAL A 43 1.51 -4.82 -3.77
C VAL A 43 1.16 -5.52 -2.45
N GLU A 44 2.16 -6.03 -1.76
CA GLU A 44 2.01 -6.57 -0.40
C GLU A 44 2.11 -5.42 0.59
N VAL A 45 1.26 -5.41 1.61
CA VAL A 45 1.30 -4.46 2.70
C VAL A 45 1.45 -5.24 3.99
N VAL A 46 2.52 -4.97 4.74
CA VAL A 46 2.77 -5.57 6.06
C VAL A 46 2.77 -4.48 7.11
N LEU A 47 2.27 -4.78 8.30
CA LEU A 47 2.21 -3.82 9.40
C LEU A 47 2.18 -4.52 10.77
N GLU A 48 2.79 -3.86 11.76
CA GLU A 48 2.81 -4.32 13.15
C GLU A 48 2.21 -3.23 14.03
N GLY A 49 1.25 -3.59 14.88
CA GLY A 49 0.60 -2.63 15.76
C GLY A 49 -0.54 -3.22 16.58
N ARG A 50 -1.41 -2.33 17.07
CA ARG A 50 -2.65 -2.70 17.75
C ARG A 50 -3.70 -3.13 16.72
N LYS A 51 -4.48 -4.16 17.06
CA LYS A 51 -5.53 -4.72 16.20
C LYS A 51 -6.44 -3.65 15.60
N GLU A 52 -6.99 -2.81 16.47
CA GLU A 52 -7.96 -1.77 16.10
C GLU A 52 -7.36 -0.75 15.11
N ASP A 53 -6.07 -0.45 15.23
CA ASP A 53 -5.38 0.48 14.32
C ASP A 53 -5.15 -0.19 12.96
N ILE A 54 -4.80 -1.48 12.94
CA ILE A 54 -4.62 -2.29 11.72
C ILE A 54 -5.94 -2.39 10.95
N GLU A 55 -7.03 -2.76 11.63
CA GLU A 55 -8.35 -2.88 11.03
C GLU A 55 -8.87 -1.54 10.50
N ARG A 56 -8.63 -0.45 11.26
CA ARG A 56 -9.01 0.91 10.84
C ARG A 56 -8.26 1.34 9.57
N VAL A 57 -6.93 1.15 9.51
CA VAL A 57 -6.15 1.59 8.35
C VAL A 57 -6.42 0.73 7.12
N HIS A 58 -6.60 -0.58 7.29
CA HIS A 58 -7.01 -1.47 6.20
C HIS A 58 -8.35 -1.06 5.60
N LYS A 59 -9.34 -0.76 6.45
CA LYS A 59 -10.63 -0.26 6.01
C LYS A 59 -10.50 1.06 5.25
N ASP A 60 -9.72 2.00 5.78
CA ASP A 60 -9.50 3.30 5.14
C ASP A 60 -8.84 3.16 3.76
N ILE A 61 -7.82 2.31 3.63
CA ILE A 61 -7.20 1.98 2.35
C ILE A 61 -8.20 1.33 1.39
N SER A 62 -8.97 0.35 1.86
CA SER A 62 -9.97 -0.36 1.05
C SER A 62 -11.04 0.59 0.50
N ASP A 63 -11.51 1.53 1.33
CA ASP A 63 -12.59 2.45 0.99
C ASP A 63 -12.09 3.62 0.11
N ASN A 64 -10.84 4.06 0.28
CA ASN A 64 -10.38 5.34 -0.27
C ASN A 64 -9.23 5.26 -1.28
N LEU A 65 -8.53 4.13 -1.45
CA LEU A 65 -7.31 4.04 -2.26
C LEU A 65 -7.48 4.57 -3.70
N ILE A 66 -8.56 4.22 -4.38
CA ILE A 66 -8.79 4.68 -5.77
C ILE A 66 -8.98 6.21 -5.81
N SER A 67 -9.71 6.78 -4.85
CA SER A 67 -9.92 8.23 -4.74
C SER A 67 -8.59 8.95 -4.50
N TRP A 68 -7.78 8.41 -3.59
CA TRP A 68 -6.45 8.92 -3.28
C TRP A 68 -5.52 8.92 -4.49
N LEU A 69 -5.51 7.84 -5.28
CA LEU A 69 -4.69 7.73 -6.49
C LEU A 69 -5.15 8.72 -7.56
N LYS A 70 -6.46 8.93 -7.71
CA LYS A 70 -7.01 9.93 -8.65
C LYS A 70 -6.63 11.35 -8.24
N LYS A 71 -6.60 11.65 -6.94
CA LYS A 71 -6.22 12.97 -6.43
C LYS A 71 -4.74 13.29 -6.69
N ASP A 72 -3.87 12.29 -6.65
CA ASP A 72 -2.43 12.45 -6.85
C ASP A 72 -2.01 12.35 -8.33
N ALA A 73 -2.93 12.02 -9.24
CA ALA A 73 -2.63 11.84 -10.64
C ALA A 73 -2.67 13.16 -11.43
N ASP A 74 -1.63 13.41 -12.21
CA ASP A 74 -1.57 14.53 -13.16
C ASP A 74 -2.66 14.43 -14.25
N ASP A 75 -2.99 13.20 -14.65
CA ASP A 75 -3.99 12.88 -15.67
C ASP A 75 -4.87 11.73 -15.20
N VAL A 76 -6.06 12.08 -14.69
CA VAL A 76 -7.04 11.15 -14.15
C VAL A 76 -7.54 10.17 -15.21
N ASN A 77 -7.67 10.59 -16.48
CA ASN A 77 -8.18 9.73 -17.54
C ASN A 77 -7.16 8.63 -17.87
N LYS A 78 -5.87 8.99 -18.00
CA LYS A 78 -4.80 8.01 -18.17
C LYS A 78 -4.67 7.06 -16.99
N LEU A 79 -4.88 7.55 -15.75
CA LEU A 79 -4.89 6.68 -14.58
C LEU A 79 -6.02 5.64 -14.68
N VAL A 80 -7.24 6.08 -15.00
CA VAL A 80 -8.42 5.19 -15.12
C VAL A 80 -8.21 4.13 -16.20
N GLU A 81 -7.65 4.51 -17.35
CA GLU A 81 -7.30 3.56 -18.42
C GLU A 81 -6.24 2.53 -17.98
N LYS A 82 -5.25 2.96 -17.18
CA LYS A 82 -4.20 2.09 -16.66
C LYS A 82 -4.74 1.07 -15.66
N ILE A 83 -5.55 1.49 -14.69
CA ILE A 83 -6.05 0.61 -13.61
C ILE A 83 -7.24 -0.25 -14.02
N GLY A 84 -8.00 0.16 -15.04
CA GLY A 84 -9.16 -0.57 -15.56
C GLY A 84 -10.41 -0.49 -14.67
N ASN A 85 -11.45 -1.25 -15.03
CA ASN A 85 -12.74 -1.38 -14.33
C ASN A 85 -13.06 -2.89 -14.21
N PRO A 86 -13.13 -3.52 -13.02
CA PRO A 86 -13.42 -2.97 -11.68
C PRO A 86 -12.23 -2.34 -10.94
N GLY A 87 -11.06 -2.20 -11.58
CA GLY A 87 -9.93 -1.45 -11.02
C GLY A 87 -9.10 -2.24 -10.01
N ILE A 88 -8.48 -1.50 -9.09
CA ILE A 88 -7.64 -2.02 -8.00
C ILE A 88 -8.53 -2.68 -6.92
N LYS A 89 -8.07 -3.81 -6.38
CA LYS A 89 -8.73 -4.56 -5.29
C LYS A 89 -7.78 -4.70 -4.10
N VAL A 90 -8.33 -4.61 -2.90
CA VAL A 90 -7.64 -4.87 -1.64
C VAL A 90 -8.15 -6.21 -1.10
N SER A 91 -7.26 -7.11 -0.69
CA SER A 91 -7.63 -8.39 -0.08
C SER A 91 -8.03 -8.21 1.39
N ASP A 92 -8.60 -9.26 1.97
CA ASP A 92 -8.81 -9.33 3.41
C ASP A 92 -7.48 -9.28 4.17
N LEU A 93 -7.56 -8.91 5.46
CA LEU A 93 -6.44 -8.95 6.39
C LEU A 93 -6.13 -10.40 6.78
N GLU A 94 -4.85 -10.74 6.68
CA GLU A 94 -4.29 -11.98 7.20
C GLU A 94 -3.41 -11.65 8.41
N TYR A 95 -3.63 -12.36 9.52
CA TYR A 95 -2.84 -12.20 10.74
C TYR A 95 -1.83 -13.34 10.84
N ASP A 96 -0.55 -13.00 10.96
CA ASP A 96 0.54 -13.97 11.06
C ASP A 96 1.71 -13.35 11.84
N GLU A 97 2.04 -13.95 13.00
CA GLU A 97 3.08 -13.47 13.89
C GLU A 97 4.51 -13.75 13.38
N ASP A 98 4.66 -14.64 12.40
CA ASP A 98 5.95 -15.01 11.81
C ASP A 98 6.38 -14.04 10.69
N ILE A 99 5.50 -13.11 10.28
CA ILE A 99 5.83 -12.06 9.31
C ILE A 99 7.01 -11.21 9.82
N LEU A 100 7.98 -10.91 8.95
CA LEU A 100 8.98 -9.89 9.23
C LEU A 100 8.42 -8.51 8.89
N VAL A 101 8.32 -7.65 9.90
CA VAL A 101 7.87 -6.25 9.72
C VAL A 101 9.04 -5.33 10.07
N LEU A 102 9.35 -4.43 9.13
CA LEU A 102 10.47 -3.49 9.22
C LEU A 102 10.00 -2.09 9.64
N ASP A 103 10.91 -1.28 10.16
CA ASP A 103 10.58 0.11 10.52
C ASP A 103 10.22 0.94 9.28
N ILE A 104 9.09 1.65 9.35
CA ILE A 104 8.56 2.45 8.24
C ILE A 104 9.53 3.56 7.82
N GLY A 105 10.27 4.12 8.78
CA GLY A 105 11.24 5.20 8.55
C GLY A 105 12.47 4.80 7.73
N LEU A 106 12.75 3.50 7.54
CA LEU A 106 13.82 3.05 6.65
C LEU A 106 13.46 3.25 5.16
N PHE A 107 12.17 3.31 4.83
CA PHE A 107 11.69 3.38 3.45
C PHE A 107 11.42 4.80 2.95
N SER A 108 11.41 5.81 3.83
CA SER A 108 11.36 7.23 3.45
C SER A 108 12.71 7.76 2.94
N HIS A 109 13.81 7.05 3.20
CA HIS A 109 15.17 7.47 2.85
C HIS A 109 15.81 6.76 1.65
N SER A 110 15.18 5.74 1.05
CA SER A 110 15.64 5.18 -0.23
C SER A 110 15.07 5.98 -1.42
N LEU A 111 15.30 7.29 -1.40
CA LEU A 111 15.12 8.22 -2.51
C LEU A 111 16.48 8.51 -3.16
N THR A 112 17.06 7.52 -3.83
CA THR A 112 17.95 7.78 -4.98
C THR A 112 17.74 6.65 -6.00
N PHE A 113 17.01 6.96 -7.07
CA PHE A 113 16.84 6.09 -8.25
C PHE A 113 18.10 6.13 -9.15
N ASP A 114 19.29 6.20 -8.56
CA ASP A 114 20.57 6.35 -9.27
C ASP A 114 21.48 5.12 -9.19
N GLN A 115 21.04 3.99 -8.62
CA GLN A 115 21.89 2.79 -8.54
C GLN A 115 21.09 1.48 -8.62
N ILE A 116 20.70 1.05 -9.82
CA ILE A 116 20.92 -0.31 -10.39
C ILE A 116 21.01 -0.17 -11.91
#